data_AF-A0AAJ1E180-F1
#
_entry.id   AF-A0AAJ1E180-F1
#
_cell.length_a   1.000
_cell.length_b   1.000
_cell.length_c   1.000
_cell.angle_alpha   90.00
_cell.angle_beta   90.00
_cell.angle_gamma   90.00
#
_symmetry.space_group_name_H-M   'P 1'
#
loop_
_entity.id
_entity.type
_entity.pdbx_description
1 polymer ?
#
loop_
_entity_poly.entity_id
_entity_poly.type
_entity_poly.pdbx_seq_one_letter_code
_entity_poly.pdbx_strand_id
1 'polypeptide(L)'
;MRIALLLSLALLSACSTPHNSVLKLQTTQVLDTQLLSKARTAPSQASTQKCANAFDTEGIEDGYFKVRERWKLLDCLYSDAKPRKLVVLLDGTENTKKDNTNIWRMYNQALEQAKNGARVIPYYDKGVATSITTPFGALFGSGVSLNIRQAYRFLIEAYRPGDDIYIFGFSRGAFTARSLNGLIEVAGLPSNLEADAQDNSFLWGWTGHMHDVVEDIYDIYKSRNDGVPGFDDKLRGRLEQYRKANDIHVYGDGFNGKDEKKVVVKVIGVFDTVPAVGTNLKEEPDEHRLELYAERGYHAMSLDEQRASFRLLRFGMQQSKSQVLEEVWFAGAHADVGGGYLNDPDTAKCGESPYAKGGQGLETIPLRWMLKNLENDGLFANSTSWPAECIGGPLHDEFHDAKYVISSAYKEAGLIRRKPVERDKVHASVFLRMDIPQLKAPHPLREPEARYDPINLGYARRERCQNDDLERNYTIVGTYKPNCPTTNGAVRKGANNDAVNVESAQ
;
A
#
# COMPACT_ATOMS: atom_id res chain seq x y z
N MET A 1 -27.26 19.48 -20.93
CA MET A 1 -28.28 18.41 -21.08
C MET A 1 -29.14 18.31 -19.81
N ARG A 2 -29.85 19.38 -19.43
CA ARG A 2 -30.66 19.46 -18.19
C ARG A 2 -32.18 19.33 -18.43
N ILE A 3 -32.60 18.84 -19.59
CA ILE A 3 -34.04 18.83 -19.99
C ILE A 3 -34.56 17.42 -20.32
N ALA A 4 -33.71 16.39 -20.38
CA ALA A 4 -34.13 15.08 -20.90
C ALA A 4 -34.65 14.08 -19.83
N LEU A 5 -34.66 14.40 -18.53
CA LEU A 5 -35.01 13.43 -17.47
C LEU A 5 -36.33 13.72 -16.72
N LEU A 6 -37.14 14.68 -17.18
CA LEU A 6 -38.45 14.98 -16.60
C LEU A 6 -39.62 14.23 -17.26
N LEU A 7 -39.34 13.32 -18.21
CA LEU A 7 -40.37 12.67 -19.04
C LEU A 7 -40.59 11.18 -18.77
N SER A 8 -39.99 10.60 -17.72
CA SER A 8 -40.17 9.18 -17.37
C SER A 8 -40.84 8.91 -16.02
N LEU A 9 -41.30 9.93 -15.29
CA LEU A 9 -42.18 9.78 -14.12
C LEU A 9 -43.59 10.29 -14.40
N ALA A 10 -44.28 9.67 -15.34
CA ALA A 10 -45.72 9.88 -15.54
C ALA A 10 -46.32 8.63 -16.19
N LEU A 11 -46.40 7.54 -15.44
CA LEU A 11 -47.30 6.40 -15.70
C LEU A 11 -47.14 5.40 -14.54
N LEU A 12 -47.82 5.65 -13.42
CA LEU A 12 -48.25 4.65 -12.45
C LEU A 12 -49.13 5.35 -11.40
N SER A 13 -50.37 5.64 -11.79
CA SER A 13 -51.44 5.94 -10.84
C SER A 13 -52.79 5.61 -11.47
N ALA A 14 -53.42 4.52 -11.04
CA ALA A 14 -54.88 4.43 -10.99
C ALA A 14 -55.33 3.30 -10.04
N CYS A 15 -55.95 3.75 -8.93
CA CYS A 15 -57.09 3.18 -8.20
C CYS A 15 -56.97 1.81 -7.50
N SER A 16 -57.54 1.54 -6.32
CA SER A 16 -58.47 2.30 -5.44
C SER A 16 -58.57 1.64 -4.05
N THR A 17 -58.90 2.47 -3.04
CA THR A 17 -59.12 2.30 -1.57
C THR A 17 -60.33 1.41 -1.16
N PRO A 18 -60.77 1.33 0.13
CA PRO A 18 -60.09 1.16 1.45
C PRO A 18 -60.79 0.09 2.34
N HIS A 19 -60.27 -0.23 3.55
CA HIS A 19 -61.12 -0.50 4.72
C HIS A 19 -60.37 -0.37 6.07
N ASN A 20 -61.00 0.38 6.99
CA ASN A 20 -60.66 0.55 8.40
C ASN A 20 -60.81 -0.74 9.21
N SER A 21 -60.03 -0.89 10.28
CA SER A 21 -60.50 -1.42 11.57
C SER A 21 -59.57 -1.03 12.72
N VAL A 22 -60.22 -0.62 13.81
CA VAL A 22 -59.70 -0.10 15.09
C VAL A 22 -59.42 -1.27 16.05
N LEU A 23 -58.39 -1.17 16.91
CA LEU A 23 -58.46 -1.67 18.29
C LEU A 23 -57.38 -1.03 19.20
N LYS A 24 -57.87 -0.42 20.28
CA LYS A 24 -57.15 0.19 21.42
C LYS A 24 -56.80 -0.87 22.48
N LEU A 25 -55.76 -0.61 23.29
CA LEU A 25 -55.70 -0.77 24.77
C LEU A 25 -54.31 -0.27 25.23
N GLN A 26 -54.15 0.91 25.89
CA GLN A 26 -54.15 1.15 27.36
C GLN A 26 -53.19 0.21 28.12
N THR A 27 -52.30 0.58 29.05
CA THR A 27 -52.09 1.71 30.00
C THR A 27 -50.73 1.42 30.68
N THR A 28 -49.82 2.34 31.03
CA THR A 28 -49.59 3.13 32.29
C THR A 28 -48.05 3.18 32.41
N GLN A 29 -47.34 4.25 32.77
CA GLN A 29 -47.30 4.91 34.08
C GLN A 29 -46.30 6.10 34.00
N VAL A 30 -46.54 7.08 34.86
CA VAL A 30 -45.86 8.38 35.03
C VAL A 30 -44.47 8.22 35.69
N LEU A 31 -43.45 8.99 35.26
CA LEU A 31 -42.66 9.91 36.12
C LEU A 31 -41.49 10.60 35.37
N ASP A 32 -41.39 11.91 35.64
CA ASP A 32 -40.22 12.81 35.66
C ASP A 32 -39.48 13.23 34.38
N THR A 33 -39.98 14.36 33.86
CA THR A 33 -39.19 15.49 33.36
C THR A 33 -38.17 15.97 34.41
N GLN A 34 -36.88 15.72 34.18
CA GLN A 34 -35.72 16.61 34.43
C GLN A 34 -34.42 15.80 34.37
N LEU A 35 -33.82 15.61 33.18
CA LEU A 35 -32.38 15.28 33.01
C LEU A 35 -31.87 15.30 31.56
N LEU A 36 -32.56 15.97 30.63
CA LEU A 36 -32.10 16.12 29.24
C LEU A 36 -31.49 17.51 29.02
N SER A 37 -30.40 17.79 29.73
CA SER A 37 -29.43 18.80 29.30
C SER A 37 -28.04 18.23 29.55
N LYS A 38 -27.24 18.13 28.48
CA LYS A 38 -25.90 17.51 28.38
C LYS A 38 -25.87 16.00 28.18
N ALA A 39 -26.14 15.60 26.94
CA ALA A 39 -25.74 14.31 26.40
C ALA A 39 -25.29 14.50 24.94
N ARG A 40 -24.04 14.94 24.73
CA ARG A 40 -23.28 14.46 23.57
C ARG A 40 -22.81 13.06 23.97
N THR A 41 -23.71 12.10 23.89
CA THR A 41 -23.52 10.76 24.44
C THR A 41 -22.70 9.91 23.51
N ALA A 42 -21.65 9.33 24.08
CA ALA A 42 -21.00 8.11 23.61
C ALA A 42 -22.07 7.08 23.17
N PRO A 43 -21.85 6.32 22.09
CA PRO A 43 -22.71 5.19 21.73
C PRO A 43 -22.95 4.28 22.94
N SER A 44 -24.21 3.91 23.15
CA SER A 44 -24.59 3.00 24.22
C SER A 44 -23.92 1.62 24.05
N GLN A 45 -23.67 0.89 25.14
CA GLN A 45 -23.24 -0.52 25.08
C GLN A 45 -24.16 -1.38 24.19
N ALA A 46 -25.45 -1.01 24.09
CA ALA A 46 -26.40 -1.66 23.19
C ALA A 46 -26.12 -1.44 21.69
N SER A 47 -25.61 -0.26 21.29
CA SER A 47 -25.20 0.00 19.89
C SER A 47 -23.94 -0.80 19.52
N THR A 48 -22.99 -0.92 20.45
CA THR A 48 -21.77 -1.73 20.25
C THR A 48 -22.13 -3.21 20.11
N GLN A 49 -23.06 -3.72 20.93
CA GLN A 49 -23.55 -5.09 20.84
C GLN A 49 -24.28 -5.37 19.52
N LYS A 50 -25.08 -4.42 19.02
CA LYS A 50 -25.76 -4.54 17.71
C LYS A 50 -24.76 -4.69 16.56
N CYS A 51 -23.68 -3.91 16.58
CA CYS A 51 -22.65 -3.97 15.55
C CYS A 51 -21.80 -5.24 15.65
N ALA A 52 -21.50 -5.72 16.86
CA ALA A 52 -20.87 -7.03 17.06
C ALA A 52 -21.70 -8.18 16.49
N ASN A 53 -23.02 -8.15 16.68
CA ASN A 53 -23.93 -9.19 16.18
C ASN A 53 -24.13 -9.15 14.65
N ALA A 54 -23.93 -7.98 14.02
CA ALA A 54 -24.07 -7.80 12.57
C ALA A 54 -22.78 -8.07 11.78
N PHE A 55 -21.67 -8.32 12.48
CA PHE A 55 -20.38 -8.56 11.86
C PHE A 55 -20.31 -10.00 11.31
N ASP A 56 -20.82 -10.18 10.09
CA ASP A 56 -20.68 -11.42 9.32
C ASP A 56 -19.34 -11.45 8.57
N THR A 57 -18.71 -12.62 8.52
CA THR A 57 -17.40 -12.86 7.93
C THR A 57 -17.45 -13.69 6.65
N GLU A 58 -18.63 -14.17 6.23
CA GLU A 58 -18.76 -15.00 5.05
C GLU A 58 -18.84 -14.17 3.75
N GLY A 59 -18.10 -14.62 2.72
CA GLY A 59 -18.17 -14.04 1.38
C GLY A 59 -17.31 -12.79 1.17
N ILE A 60 -16.00 -12.99 0.97
CA ILE A 60 -15.09 -11.93 0.55
C ILE A 60 -15.41 -11.55 -0.90
N GLU A 61 -16.19 -10.50 -1.15
CA GLU A 61 -16.23 -9.88 -2.49
C GLU A 61 -15.50 -8.54 -2.45
N ASP A 62 -14.71 -8.29 -3.50
CA ASP A 62 -13.71 -7.22 -3.57
C ASP A 62 -14.32 -5.90 -4.10
N GLY A 63 -15.56 -5.61 -3.70
CA GLY A 63 -16.29 -4.40 -4.12
C GLY A 63 -16.25 -3.32 -3.05
N TYR A 64 -16.05 -2.06 -3.46
CA TYR A 64 -16.00 -0.89 -2.57
C TYR A 64 -17.15 -0.87 -1.53
N PHE A 65 -18.38 -1.18 -1.96
CA PHE A 65 -19.55 -1.20 -1.07
C PHE A 65 -19.41 -2.22 0.08
N LYS A 66 -18.95 -3.45 -0.21
CA LYS A 66 -18.78 -4.47 0.83
C LYS A 66 -17.60 -4.16 1.75
N VAL A 67 -16.52 -3.61 1.20
CA VAL A 67 -15.41 -3.07 2.00
C VAL A 67 -15.94 -1.99 2.94
N ARG A 68 -16.82 -1.11 2.43
CA ARG A 68 -17.42 -0.03 3.21
C ARG A 68 -18.35 -0.48 4.32
N GLU A 69 -19.23 -1.42 4.04
CA GLU A 69 -20.08 -2.05 5.08
C GLU A 69 -19.23 -2.62 6.21
N ARG A 70 -18.16 -3.34 5.86
CA ARG A 70 -17.27 -3.96 6.86
C ARG A 70 -16.56 -2.94 7.74
N TRP A 71 -15.92 -1.93 7.15
CA TRP A 71 -15.23 -0.94 7.99
C TRP A 71 -16.21 -0.09 8.79
N LYS A 72 -17.45 0.14 8.32
CA LYS A 72 -18.50 0.80 9.11
C LYS A 72 -18.95 -0.02 10.32
N LEU A 73 -19.03 -1.34 10.19
CA LEU A 73 -19.29 -2.22 11.33
C LEU A 73 -18.15 -2.13 12.37
N LEU A 74 -16.90 -2.10 11.92
CA LEU A 74 -15.74 -1.92 12.81
C LEU A 74 -15.67 -0.53 13.43
N ASP A 75 -15.99 0.53 12.67
CA ASP A 75 -16.08 1.90 13.18
C ASP A 75 -17.16 2.03 14.25
N CYS A 76 -18.31 1.38 14.04
CA CYS A 76 -19.36 1.28 15.06
C CYS A 76 -18.88 0.49 16.29
N LEU A 77 -18.28 -0.68 16.09
CA LEU A 77 -17.77 -1.55 17.16
C LEU A 77 -16.73 -0.83 18.03
N TYR A 78 -15.84 -0.06 17.41
CA TYR A 78 -14.76 0.66 18.08
C TYR A 78 -15.07 2.14 18.30
N SER A 79 -16.33 2.53 18.28
CA SER A 79 -16.72 3.94 18.32
C SER A 79 -16.28 4.68 19.60
N ASP A 80 -16.23 4.00 20.74
CA ASP A 80 -15.76 4.55 22.02
C ASP A 80 -14.26 4.36 22.27
N ALA A 81 -13.59 3.59 21.42
CA ALA A 81 -12.17 3.30 21.59
C ALA A 81 -11.33 4.51 21.15
N LYS A 82 -10.35 4.91 21.97
CA LYS A 82 -9.34 5.92 21.60
C LYS A 82 -7.96 5.57 22.18
N PRO A 83 -6.87 5.74 21.42
CA PRO A 83 -6.82 5.94 19.97
C PRO A 83 -7.16 4.64 19.22
N ARG A 84 -7.65 4.75 17.98
CA ARG A 84 -7.84 3.63 17.04
C ARG A 84 -6.80 3.71 15.93
N LYS A 85 -6.64 2.62 15.18
CA LYS A 85 -5.70 2.54 14.04
C LYS A 85 -6.51 2.38 12.76
N LEU A 86 -6.50 3.41 11.92
CA LEU A 86 -7.04 3.34 10.57
C LEU A 86 -5.94 2.84 9.64
N VAL A 87 -6.20 1.75 8.92
CA VAL A 87 -5.18 1.08 8.10
C VAL A 87 -5.67 1.03 6.67
N VAL A 88 -5.06 1.82 5.79
CA VAL A 88 -5.37 1.87 4.37
C VAL A 88 -4.43 0.92 3.63
N LEU A 89 -4.98 -0.06 2.90
CA LEU A 89 -4.21 -1.08 2.18
C LEU A 89 -4.60 -1.08 0.70
N LEU A 90 -3.67 -0.67 -0.16
CA LEU A 90 -3.92 -0.39 -1.58
C LEU A 90 -3.10 -1.35 -2.47
N ASP A 91 -3.77 -2.31 -3.11
CA ASP A 91 -3.08 -3.37 -3.84
C ASP A 91 -2.63 -2.95 -5.26
N GLY A 92 -1.74 -3.74 -5.86
CA GLY A 92 -1.25 -3.57 -7.22
C GLY A 92 -2.32 -3.85 -8.27
N THR A 93 -2.22 -3.22 -9.45
CA THR A 93 -3.21 -3.32 -10.53
C THR A 93 -3.52 -4.73 -10.96
N GLU A 94 -4.82 -5.00 -11.14
CA GLU A 94 -5.39 -6.31 -11.43
C GLU A 94 -5.14 -7.38 -10.35
N ASN A 95 -4.46 -7.04 -9.23
CA ASN A 95 -4.39 -7.94 -8.08
C ASN A 95 -5.74 -7.99 -7.35
N THR A 96 -6.14 -9.21 -7.06
CA THR A 96 -7.30 -9.60 -6.29
C THR A 96 -6.86 -10.38 -5.06
N LYS A 97 -7.80 -10.68 -4.17
CA LYS A 97 -7.55 -11.60 -3.05
C LYS A 97 -6.92 -12.95 -3.43
N LYS A 98 -7.09 -13.39 -4.69
CA LYS A 98 -6.56 -14.67 -5.19
C LYS A 98 -5.05 -14.64 -5.37
N ASP A 99 -4.48 -13.47 -5.64
CA ASP A 99 -3.05 -13.31 -5.92
C ASP A 99 -2.22 -13.30 -4.62
N ASN A 100 -2.91 -13.07 -3.48
CA ASN A 100 -2.37 -13.14 -2.13
C ASN A 100 -1.02 -12.38 -1.97
N THR A 101 -1.06 -11.12 -2.45
CA THR A 101 -0.01 -10.11 -2.31
C THR A 101 0.29 -9.84 -0.83
N ASN A 102 1.41 -9.17 -0.58
CA ASN A 102 1.76 -8.73 0.77
C ASN A 102 0.74 -7.74 1.33
N ILE A 103 0.10 -6.92 0.48
CA ILE A 103 -0.99 -6.02 0.90
C ILE A 103 -2.22 -6.81 1.35
N TRP A 104 -2.63 -7.83 0.59
CA TRP A 104 -3.73 -8.72 0.97
C TRP A 104 -3.44 -9.47 2.28
N ARG A 105 -2.21 -9.98 2.45
CA ARG A 105 -1.78 -10.65 3.69
C ARG A 105 -1.85 -9.71 4.89
N MET A 106 -1.35 -8.48 4.74
CA MET A 106 -1.43 -7.45 5.78
C MET A 106 -2.88 -7.08 6.10
N TYR A 107 -3.76 -6.97 5.10
CA TYR A 107 -5.19 -6.71 5.32
C TYR A 107 -5.84 -7.81 6.14
N ASN A 108 -5.62 -9.08 5.79
CA ASN A 108 -6.17 -10.21 6.54
C ASN A 108 -5.68 -10.23 7.99
N GLN A 109 -4.39 -9.94 8.22
CA GLN A 109 -3.83 -9.89 9.56
C GLN A 109 -4.37 -8.71 10.39
N ALA A 110 -4.59 -7.55 9.76
CA ALA A 110 -5.21 -6.40 10.42
C ALA A 110 -6.70 -6.68 10.73
N LEU A 111 -7.41 -7.34 9.82
CA LEU A 111 -8.80 -7.74 9.99
C LEU A 111 -8.95 -8.81 11.09
N GLU A 112 -8.06 -9.79 11.16
CA GLU A 112 -8.03 -10.78 12.22
C GLU A 112 -7.79 -10.15 13.59
N GLN A 113 -6.86 -9.20 13.69
CA GLN A 113 -6.68 -8.43 14.92
C GLN A 113 -7.91 -7.61 15.29
N ALA A 114 -8.56 -6.97 14.32
CA ALA A 114 -9.82 -6.29 14.53
C ALA A 114 -10.92 -7.24 15.03
N LYS A 115 -10.95 -8.49 14.59
CA LYS A 115 -11.88 -9.51 15.11
C LYS A 115 -11.53 -9.93 16.55
N ASN A 116 -10.25 -9.96 16.87
CA ASN A 116 -9.74 -10.33 18.19
C ASN A 116 -9.72 -9.17 19.20
N GLY A 117 -10.47 -8.09 18.94
CA GLY A 117 -10.64 -6.96 19.87
C GLY A 117 -9.59 -5.85 19.76
N ALA A 118 -8.65 -5.94 18.81
CA ALA A 118 -7.73 -4.83 18.55
C ALA A 118 -8.49 -3.66 17.89
N ARG A 119 -8.20 -2.44 18.33
CA ARG A 119 -8.84 -1.19 17.87
C ARG A 119 -8.34 -0.79 16.48
N VAL A 120 -8.53 -1.66 15.50
CA VAL A 120 -8.02 -1.55 14.13
C VAL A 120 -9.21 -1.52 13.17
N ILE A 121 -9.19 -0.59 12.23
CA ILE A 121 -10.20 -0.45 11.18
C ILE A 121 -9.45 -0.52 9.84
N PRO A 122 -9.32 -1.72 9.25
CA PRO A 122 -8.64 -1.88 7.97
C PRO A 122 -9.58 -1.60 6.79
N TYR A 123 -9.12 -0.77 5.87
CA TYR A 123 -9.68 -0.52 4.55
C TYR A 123 -8.80 -1.19 3.51
N TYR A 124 -9.41 -1.94 2.59
CA TYR A 124 -8.70 -2.57 1.47
C TYR A 124 -9.28 -2.09 0.16
N ASP A 125 -8.40 -1.66 -0.74
CA ASP A 125 -8.76 -1.38 -2.13
C ASP A 125 -7.99 -2.34 -3.03
N LYS A 126 -8.72 -2.94 -3.97
CA LYS A 126 -8.11 -3.82 -4.97
C LYS A 126 -7.35 -2.97 -5.99
N GLY A 127 -6.44 -3.64 -6.70
CA GLY A 127 -5.75 -3.04 -7.83
C GLY A 127 -6.68 -2.34 -8.81
N VAL A 128 -6.22 -1.22 -9.36
CA VAL A 128 -6.83 -0.58 -10.53
C VAL A 128 -7.09 -1.65 -11.59
N ALA A 129 -8.28 -1.70 -12.19
CA ALA A 129 -8.55 -2.60 -13.31
C ALA A 129 -8.26 -1.87 -14.63
N THR A 130 -7.56 -2.52 -15.56
CA THR A 130 -7.25 -1.95 -16.89
C THR A 130 -8.39 -2.09 -17.89
N SER A 131 -9.56 -2.58 -17.48
CA SER A 131 -10.67 -2.91 -18.38
C SER A 131 -11.89 -2.01 -18.19
N ILE A 132 -12.22 -1.24 -19.24
CA ILE A 132 -13.41 -0.38 -19.43
C ILE A 132 -14.73 -1.20 -19.52
N THR A 133 -14.71 -2.53 -19.36
CA THR A 133 -15.80 -3.41 -19.79
C THR A 133 -16.90 -3.71 -18.76
N THR A 134 -16.90 -3.08 -17.58
CA THR A 134 -18.05 -3.20 -16.65
C THR A 134 -18.99 -2.01 -16.85
N PRO A 135 -20.31 -2.19 -17.09
CA PRO A 135 -21.23 -1.08 -17.39
C PRO A 135 -21.36 -0.03 -16.27
N PHE A 136 -20.92 -0.34 -15.04
CA PHE A 136 -20.80 0.62 -13.93
C PHE A 136 -19.38 1.21 -13.73
N GLY A 137 -18.35 0.62 -14.37
CA GLY A 137 -16.95 1.06 -14.29
C GLY A 137 -16.62 2.24 -15.20
N ALA A 138 -17.47 2.55 -16.18
CA ALA A 138 -17.36 3.75 -17.01
C ALA A 138 -17.78 5.03 -16.25
N LEU A 139 -18.45 4.90 -15.10
CA LEU A 139 -19.14 6.01 -14.43
C LEU A 139 -18.25 6.83 -13.48
N PHE A 140 -17.05 6.35 -13.13
CA PHE A 140 -16.17 6.95 -12.11
C PHE A 140 -14.70 7.10 -12.54
N GLY A 141 -14.42 6.92 -13.83
CA GLY A 141 -13.07 6.69 -14.32
C GLY A 141 -12.56 5.29 -13.93
N SER A 142 -11.67 4.74 -14.76
CA SER A 142 -10.83 3.60 -14.37
C SER A 142 -9.47 4.18 -14.03
N GLY A 143 -8.90 3.89 -12.86
CA GLY A 143 -7.59 4.48 -12.54
C GLY A 143 -7.25 4.59 -11.07
N VAL A 144 -6.02 5.01 -10.83
CA VAL A 144 -5.45 5.30 -9.51
C VAL A 144 -6.21 6.46 -8.83
N SER A 145 -6.67 7.45 -9.60
CA SER A 145 -7.50 8.57 -9.10
C SER A 145 -8.77 8.13 -8.37
N LEU A 146 -9.42 7.05 -8.83
CA LEU A 146 -10.61 6.52 -8.16
C LEU A 146 -10.23 5.93 -6.79
N ASN A 147 -9.18 5.12 -6.74
CA ASN A 147 -8.70 4.49 -5.51
C ASN A 147 -8.25 5.55 -4.49
N ILE A 148 -7.58 6.63 -4.93
CA ILE A 148 -7.20 7.74 -4.04
C ILE A 148 -8.45 8.38 -3.42
N ARG A 149 -9.45 8.72 -4.23
CA ARG A 149 -10.69 9.34 -3.74
C ARG A 149 -11.48 8.43 -2.79
N GLN A 150 -11.56 7.13 -3.08
CA GLN A 150 -12.23 6.16 -2.22
C GLN A 150 -11.54 6.00 -0.87
N ALA A 151 -10.20 5.88 -0.88
CA ALA A 151 -9.42 5.79 0.35
C ALA A 151 -9.45 7.10 1.17
N TYR A 152 -9.43 8.25 0.50
CA TYR A 152 -9.59 9.56 1.14
C TYR A 152 -10.98 9.71 1.77
N ARG A 153 -12.04 9.31 1.07
CA ARG A 153 -13.40 9.27 1.62
C ARG A 153 -13.51 8.35 2.83
N PHE A 154 -12.89 7.17 2.80
CA PHE A 154 -12.81 6.29 3.98
C PHE A 154 -12.23 7.03 5.19
N LEU A 155 -11.13 7.76 5.02
CA LEU A 155 -10.51 8.51 6.11
C LEU A 155 -11.39 9.65 6.60
N ILE A 156 -12.08 10.37 5.72
CA ILE A 156 -13.04 11.43 6.13
C ILE A 156 -14.16 10.83 6.97
N GLU A 157 -14.77 9.73 6.52
CA GLU A 157 -15.91 9.13 7.23
C GLU A 157 -15.50 8.43 8.53
N ALA A 158 -14.29 7.85 8.61
CA ALA A 158 -13.87 7.03 9.74
C ALA A 158 -13.04 7.79 10.78
N TYR A 159 -12.27 8.81 10.41
CA TYR A 159 -11.32 9.46 11.31
C TYR A 159 -12.01 10.21 12.46
N ARG A 160 -11.51 9.98 13.67
CA ARG A 160 -11.85 10.73 14.86
C ARG A 160 -10.58 11.33 15.47
N PRO A 161 -10.66 12.49 16.13
CA PRO A 161 -9.50 13.11 16.76
C PRO A 161 -8.74 12.13 17.67
N GLY A 162 -7.45 11.95 17.36
CA GLY A 162 -6.53 11.08 18.08
C GLY A 162 -6.33 9.70 17.47
N ASP A 163 -7.02 9.35 16.38
CA ASP A 163 -6.74 8.11 15.66
C ASP A 163 -5.36 8.16 14.96
N ASP A 164 -4.69 7.00 14.90
CA ASP A 164 -3.46 6.82 14.13
C ASP A 164 -3.83 6.37 12.70
N ILE A 165 -3.19 6.95 11.67
CA ILE A 165 -3.36 6.54 10.27
C ILE A 165 -2.10 5.83 9.76
N TYR A 166 -2.29 4.65 9.16
CA TYR A 166 -1.26 3.85 8.50
C TYR A 166 -1.68 3.60 7.05
N ILE A 167 -0.77 3.79 6.10
CA ILE A 167 -1.06 3.61 4.67
C ILE A 167 -0.05 2.61 4.08
N PHE A 168 -0.54 1.60 3.38
CA PHE A 168 0.28 0.59 2.73
C PHE A 168 -0.12 0.45 1.27
N GLY A 169 0.86 0.17 0.42
CA GLY A 169 0.56 -0.16 -0.97
C GLY A 169 1.63 -0.95 -1.71
N PHE A 170 1.25 -1.60 -2.80
CA PHE A 170 2.14 -2.34 -3.68
C PHE A 170 2.00 -1.84 -5.13
N SER A 171 3.10 -1.69 -5.87
CA SER A 171 3.08 -1.37 -7.30
C SER A 171 2.41 -0.02 -7.58
N ARG A 172 1.41 0.02 -8.46
CA ARG A 172 0.53 1.18 -8.66
C ARG A 172 -0.30 1.52 -7.41
N GLY A 173 -0.64 0.54 -6.57
CA GLY A 173 -1.21 0.78 -5.24
C GLY A 173 -0.25 1.50 -4.29
N ALA A 174 1.07 1.31 -4.42
CA ALA A 174 2.06 2.10 -3.69
C ALA A 174 2.11 3.56 -4.18
N PHE A 175 1.91 3.78 -5.49
CA PHE A 175 1.74 5.13 -6.03
C PHE A 175 0.46 5.77 -5.45
N THR A 176 -0.66 5.06 -5.48
CA THR A 176 -1.93 5.48 -4.85
C THR A 176 -1.74 5.84 -3.37
N ALA A 177 -1.02 5.01 -2.60
CA ALA A 177 -0.73 5.24 -1.19
C ALA A 177 0.03 6.53 -0.94
N ARG A 178 1.07 6.79 -1.76
CA ARG A 178 1.88 8.01 -1.66
C ARG A 178 1.08 9.24 -2.07
N SER A 179 0.34 9.16 -3.17
CA SER A 179 -0.56 10.22 -3.63
C SER A 179 -1.64 10.56 -2.62
N LEU A 180 -2.20 9.56 -1.92
CA LEU A 180 -3.15 9.75 -0.83
C LEU A 180 -2.51 10.49 0.35
N ASN A 181 -1.28 10.12 0.73
CA ASN A 181 -0.54 10.81 1.80
C ASN A 181 -0.28 12.28 1.44
N GLY A 182 0.12 12.56 0.20
CA GLY A 182 0.25 13.93 -0.32
C GLY A 182 -1.08 14.70 -0.32
N LEU A 183 -2.18 14.04 -0.68
CA LEU A 183 -3.51 14.63 -0.62
C LEU A 183 -3.88 15.02 0.82
N ILE A 184 -3.66 14.13 1.81
CA ILE A 184 -3.93 14.43 3.23
C ILE A 184 -3.07 15.60 3.72
N GLU A 185 -1.80 15.65 3.34
CA GLU A 185 -0.89 16.73 3.73
C GLU A 185 -1.31 18.10 3.15
N VAL A 186 -1.72 18.12 1.89
CA VAL A 186 -2.06 19.36 1.17
C VAL A 186 -3.50 19.79 1.46
N ALA A 187 -4.43 18.85 1.42
CA ALA A 187 -5.86 19.09 1.57
C ALA A 187 -6.39 18.98 3.01
N GLY A 188 -5.63 18.41 3.95
CA GLY A 188 -6.14 18.07 5.27
C GLY A 188 -7.18 16.96 5.22
N LEU A 189 -7.88 16.74 6.33
CA LEU A 189 -9.10 15.90 6.36
C LEU A 189 -10.28 16.77 6.78
N PRO A 190 -11.34 16.86 5.96
CA PRO A 190 -12.60 17.45 6.38
C PRO A 190 -13.15 16.86 7.68
N SER A 191 -13.69 17.72 8.54
CA SER A 191 -14.12 17.40 9.92
C SER A 191 -15.62 17.54 10.14
N ASN A 192 -16.32 18.23 9.24
CA ASN A 192 -17.76 18.51 9.31
C ASN A 192 -18.55 17.90 8.13
N LEU A 193 -17.95 16.97 7.38
CA LEU A 193 -18.65 16.23 6.35
C LEU A 193 -19.24 14.95 6.94
N GLU A 194 -20.56 14.82 6.89
CA GLU A 194 -21.27 13.60 7.27
C GLU A 194 -21.89 12.96 6.01
N ALA A 195 -21.68 11.65 5.84
CA ALA A 195 -22.26 10.93 4.70
C ALA A 195 -23.78 10.79 4.86
N ASP A 196 -24.54 11.17 3.84
CA ASP A 196 -26.00 11.14 3.86
C ASP A 196 -26.59 9.88 3.19
N ALA A 197 -27.91 9.84 3.01
CA ALA A 197 -28.58 8.72 2.34
C ALA A 197 -28.22 8.58 0.85
N GLN A 198 -27.95 9.69 0.17
CA GLN A 198 -27.60 9.73 -1.26
C GLN A 198 -26.18 9.21 -1.48
N ASP A 199 -25.26 9.55 -0.56
CA ASP A 199 -23.90 9.03 -0.47
C ASP A 199 -23.81 7.52 -0.28
N ASN A 200 -24.89 6.89 0.17
CA ASN A 200 -25.01 5.44 0.39
C ASN A 200 -25.77 4.72 -0.74
N SER A 201 -26.32 5.44 -1.70
CA SER A 201 -27.09 4.87 -2.81
C SER A 201 -26.18 4.33 -3.91
N PHE A 202 -26.70 3.49 -4.82
CA PHE A 202 -25.92 3.08 -6.01
C PHE A 202 -25.57 4.28 -6.91
N LEU A 203 -26.35 5.37 -6.84
CA LEU A 203 -26.18 6.61 -7.60
C LEU A 203 -25.26 7.61 -6.90
N TRP A 204 -24.58 7.24 -5.81
CA TRP A 204 -23.77 8.16 -4.99
C TRP A 204 -22.80 9.05 -5.79
N GLY A 205 -22.35 8.60 -6.97
CA GLY A 205 -21.52 9.36 -7.89
C GLY A 205 -22.16 10.56 -8.58
N TRP A 206 -23.47 10.71 -8.45
CA TRP A 206 -24.26 11.71 -9.17
C TRP A 206 -25.01 12.64 -8.23
N THR A 207 -25.15 12.24 -6.97
CA THR A 207 -26.08 12.87 -6.03
C THR A 207 -25.49 13.02 -4.63
N GLY A 208 -24.31 12.44 -4.36
CA GLY A 208 -23.72 12.44 -3.02
C GLY A 208 -22.94 13.71 -2.73
N HIS A 209 -23.32 14.48 -1.72
CA HIS A 209 -22.58 15.69 -1.35
C HIS A 209 -21.13 15.38 -0.92
N MET A 210 -20.92 14.30 -0.15
CA MET A 210 -19.57 13.85 0.21
C MET A 210 -18.76 13.49 -1.04
N HIS A 211 -19.40 12.87 -2.02
CA HIS A 211 -18.73 12.53 -3.27
C HIS A 211 -18.25 13.76 -4.02
N ASP A 212 -19.12 14.75 -4.23
CA ASP A 212 -18.81 15.98 -4.94
C ASP A 212 -17.64 16.71 -4.25
N VAL A 213 -17.69 16.83 -2.92
CA VAL A 213 -16.61 17.49 -2.16
C VAL A 213 -15.28 16.73 -2.28
N VAL A 214 -15.30 15.40 -2.20
CA VAL A 214 -14.09 14.59 -2.39
C VAL A 214 -13.54 14.72 -3.81
N GLU A 215 -14.40 14.76 -4.81
CA GLU A 215 -14.02 14.94 -6.21
C GLU A 215 -13.42 16.32 -6.45
N ASP A 216 -14.07 17.39 -6.01
CA ASP A 216 -13.57 18.76 -6.15
C ASP A 216 -12.21 18.98 -5.45
N ILE A 217 -12.07 18.48 -4.21
CA ILE A 217 -10.80 18.57 -3.47
C ILE A 217 -9.70 17.84 -4.24
N TYR A 218 -9.99 16.63 -4.73
CA TYR A 218 -9.03 15.85 -5.50
C TYR A 218 -8.68 16.53 -6.84
N ASP A 219 -9.66 17.12 -7.51
CA ASP A 219 -9.50 17.79 -8.79
C ASP A 219 -8.69 19.08 -8.67
N ILE A 220 -8.81 19.79 -7.54
CA ILE A 220 -7.90 20.87 -7.22
C ILE A 220 -6.49 20.32 -6.95
N TYR A 221 -6.38 19.28 -6.11
CA TYR A 221 -5.11 18.66 -5.72
C TYR A 221 -4.29 18.13 -6.91
N LYS A 222 -4.91 17.43 -7.86
CA LYS A 222 -4.26 16.83 -9.04
C LYS A 222 -3.71 17.85 -10.05
N SER A 223 -3.66 19.13 -9.68
CA SER A 223 -3.06 20.17 -10.52
C SER A 223 -1.58 19.86 -10.74
N ARG A 224 -1.16 19.84 -12.00
CA ARG A 224 0.21 19.58 -12.43
C ARG A 224 1.19 20.65 -11.92
N ASN A 225 2.32 20.21 -11.37
CA ASN A 225 3.42 21.09 -11.03
C ASN A 225 4.36 21.31 -12.23
N ASP A 226 4.16 22.39 -12.98
CA ASP A 226 5.01 22.76 -14.12
C ASP A 226 6.35 23.45 -13.72
N GLY A 227 6.81 23.25 -12.48
CA GLY A 227 8.04 23.87 -11.96
C GLY A 227 7.89 25.34 -11.57
N VAL A 228 6.65 25.82 -11.40
CA VAL A 228 6.37 27.21 -11.02
C VAL A 228 6.77 27.43 -9.55
N PRO A 229 7.60 28.45 -9.22
CA PRO A 229 7.91 28.77 -7.83
C PRO A 229 6.65 29.04 -6.99
N GLY A 230 6.61 28.49 -5.78
CA GLY A 230 5.46 28.62 -4.86
C GLY A 230 4.20 27.90 -5.33
N PHE A 231 4.32 26.87 -6.20
CA PHE A 231 3.17 26.11 -6.69
C PHE A 231 2.34 25.51 -5.56
N ASP A 232 2.99 24.91 -4.56
CA ASP A 232 2.27 24.30 -3.43
C ASP A 232 1.53 25.33 -2.57
N ASP A 233 2.06 26.54 -2.42
CA ASP A 233 1.35 27.64 -1.72
C ASP A 233 0.11 28.08 -2.49
N LYS A 234 0.21 28.21 -3.82
CA LYS A 234 -0.93 28.51 -4.70
C LYS A 234 -1.97 27.41 -4.65
N LEU A 235 -1.54 26.15 -4.64
CA LEU A 235 -2.44 25.00 -4.54
C LEU A 235 -3.18 24.99 -3.20
N ARG A 236 -2.47 25.21 -2.08
CA ARG A 236 -3.08 25.33 -0.75
C ARG A 236 -4.06 26.50 -0.68
N GLY A 237 -3.73 27.64 -1.27
CA GLY A 237 -4.62 28.80 -1.35
C GLY A 237 -5.92 28.52 -2.12
N ARG A 238 -5.86 27.78 -3.24
CA ARG A 238 -7.05 27.34 -3.99
C ARG A 238 -7.94 26.41 -3.16
N LEU A 239 -7.34 25.47 -2.45
CA LEU A 239 -8.07 24.57 -1.56
C LEU A 239 -8.72 25.32 -0.40
N GLU A 240 -8.02 26.28 0.20
CA GLU A 240 -8.57 27.12 1.26
C GLU A 240 -9.76 27.97 0.75
N GLN A 241 -9.64 28.54 -0.44
CA GLN A 241 -10.73 29.30 -1.07
C GLN A 241 -11.96 28.41 -1.31
N TYR A 242 -11.76 27.21 -1.86
CA TYR A 242 -12.82 26.24 -2.08
C TYR A 242 -13.51 25.85 -0.77
N ARG A 243 -12.73 25.55 0.28
CA ARG A 243 -13.27 25.18 1.59
C ARG A 243 -14.10 26.28 2.21
N LYS A 244 -13.60 27.53 2.20
CA LYS A 244 -14.34 28.69 2.72
C LYS A 244 -15.64 28.93 1.97
N ALA A 245 -15.63 28.76 0.64
CA ALA A 245 -16.81 28.96 -0.19
C ALA A 245 -17.91 27.90 0.06
N ASN A 246 -17.54 26.71 0.54
CA ASN A 246 -18.43 25.58 0.75
C ASN A 246 -18.61 25.20 2.23
N ASP A 247 -18.17 26.05 3.16
CA ASP A 247 -18.22 25.82 4.62
C ASP A 247 -17.61 24.48 5.05
N ILE A 248 -16.45 24.13 4.48
CA ILE A 248 -15.73 22.89 4.81
C ILE A 248 -14.62 23.20 5.80
N HIS A 249 -14.65 22.55 6.97
CA HIS A 249 -13.62 22.67 8.00
C HIS A 249 -12.70 21.47 7.97
N VAL A 250 -11.40 21.66 8.18
CA VAL A 250 -10.44 20.55 8.27
C VAL A 250 -9.82 20.49 9.65
N TYR A 251 -9.49 19.28 10.09
CA TYR A 251 -8.81 19.09 11.37
C TYR A 251 -7.49 19.87 11.41
N GLY A 252 -7.35 20.72 12.43
CA GLY A 252 -6.16 21.54 12.68
C GLY A 252 -6.10 22.89 11.96
N ASP A 253 -7.19 23.36 11.36
CA ASP A 253 -7.29 24.72 10.80
C ASP A 253 -7.65 25.82 11.83
N GLY A 254 -7.91 25.43 13.09
CA GLY A 254 -8.26 26.36 14.16
C GLY A 254 -9.70 26.88 14.12
N PHE A 255 -10.55 26.38 13.21
CA PHE A 255 -11.92 26.88 13.03
C PHE A 255 -12.78 26.81 14.30
N ASN A 256 -12.58 25.79 15.14
CA ASN A 256 -13.37 25.58 16.36
C ASN A 256 -12.77 26.23 17.63
N GLY A 257 -11.68 27.02 17.52
CA GLY A 257 -10.96 27.54 18.70
C GLY A 257 -10.42 26.44 19.63
N LYS A 258 -10.42 25.19 19.16
CA LYS A 258 -9.82 24.04 19.82
C LYS A 258 -8.46 23.79 19.18
N ASP A 259 -7.46 23.50 20.00
CA ASP A 259 -6.13 23.03 19.57
C ASP A 259 -6.20 21.59 19.02
N GLU A 260 -7.07 21.34 18.03
CA GLU A 260 -7.08 20.09 17.31
C GLU A 260 -5.81 20.02 16.47
N LYS A 261 -5.06 18.92 16.60
CA LYS A 261 -3.81 18.75 15.85
C LYS A 261 -4.14 18.50 14.38
N LYS A 262 -3.32 19.06 13.50
CA LYS A 262 -3.28 18.66 12.09
C LYS A 262 -3.16 17.14 12.01
N VAL A 263 -3.94 16.53 11.13
CA VAL A 263 -3.86 15.09 10.88
C VAL A 263 -2.53 14.78 10.20
N VAL A 264 -1.80 13.82 10.75
CA VAL A 264 -0.53 13.34 10.21
C VAL A 264 -0.62 11.83 10.06
N VAL A 265 -0.13 11.32 8.93
CA VAL A 265 0.01 9.89 8.70
C VAL A 265 1.21 9.37 9.51
N LYS A 266 0.99 8.36 10.35
CA LYS A 266 2.02 7.82 11.24
C LYS A 266 3.02 6.95 10.50
N VAL A 267 2.54 6.15 9.55
CA VAL A 267 3.39 5.30 8.72
C VAL A 267 2.87 5.23 7.30
N ILE A 268 3.79 5.30 6.34
CA ILE A 268 3.58 4.80 4.98
C ILE A 268 4.54 3.64 4.69
N GLY A 269 4.02 2.49 4.27
CA GLY A 269 4.81 1.31 3.92
C GLY A 269 4.50 0.84 2.50
N VAL A 270 5.47 0.86 1.61
CA VAL A 270 5.26 0.55 0.20
C VAL A 270 6.16 -0.57 -0.30
N PHE A 271 5.62 -1.39 -1.19
CA PHE A 271 6.35 -2.41 -1.95
C PHE A 271 6.46 -1.94 -3.40
N ASP A 272 7.69 -1.80 -3.87
CA ASP A 272 8.11 -1.54 -5.24
C ASP A 272 7.24 -0.54 -6.01
N THR A 273 7.30 0.74 -5.63
CA THR A 273 6.46 1.78 -6.24
C THR A 273 6.77 1.96 -7.72
N VAL A 274 5.75 1.87 -8.58
CA VAL A 274 5.86 2.12 -10.02
C VAL A 274 4.83 3.15 -10.48
N PRO A 275 5.07 3.88 -11.59
CA PRO A 275 4.13 4.85 -12.12
C PRO A 275 2.78 4.24 -12.50
N ALA A 276 1.73 5.05 -12.39
CA ALA A 276 0.40 4.73 -12.90
C ALA A 276 0.26 5.08 -14.39
N VAL A 277 1.20 4.61 -15.23
CA VAL A 277 1.18 4.89 -16.68
C VAL A 277 0.48 3.74 -17.40
N GLY A 278 -0.71 3.99 -17.95
CA GLY A 278 -1.45 3.06 -18.80
C GLY A 278 -1.52 3.55 -20.25
N THR A 279 -1.84 2.66 -21.20
CA THR A 279 -1.92 2.98 -22.64
C THR A 279 -2.97 4.06 -22.98
N ASN A 280 -3.85 4.44 -22.04
CA ASN A 280 -4.77 5.58 -22.11
C ASN A 280 -4.97 6.32 -20.76
N LEU A 281 -4.19 5.99 -19.73
CA LEU A 281 -4.23 6.62 -18.42
C LEU A 281 -2.88 7.33 -18.22
N LYS A 282 -2.83 8.61 -18.56
CA LYS A 282 -1.68 9.47 -18.25
C LYS A 282 -1.90 10.08 -16.87
N GLU A 283 -1.76 9.29 -15.81
CA GLU A 283 -1.55 9.87 -14.50
C GLU A 283 -0.04 10.15 -14.37
N GLU A 284 0.33 11.40 -14.61
CA GLU A 284 1.71 11.85 -14.58
C GLU A 284 2.16 12.01 -13.13
N PRO A 285 3.34 11.52 -12.72
CA PRO A 285 3.85 11.72 -11.36
C PRO A 285 3.83 13.19 -10.90
N ASP A 286 3.99 14.15 -11.82
CA ASP A 286 4.00 15.59 -11.55
C ASP A 286 2.62 16.17 -11.14
N GLU A 287 1.54 15.42 -11.33
CA GLU A 287 0.20 15.74 -10.85
C GLU A 287 0.01 15.30 -9.39
N HIS A 288 0.92 14.48 -8.87
CA HIS A 288 0.85 13.89 -7.54
C HIS A 288 2.02 14.30 -6.66
N ARG A 289 1.79 14.31 -5.34
CA ARG A 289 2.81 14.59 -4.34
C ARG A 289 3.27 13.28 -3.75
N LEU A 290 4.43 12.81 -4.19
CA LEU A 290 4.95 11.48 -3.89
C LEU A 290 6.06 11.51 -2.83
N GLU A 291 6.35 12.67 -2.25
CA GLU A 291 7.30 12.88 -1.16
C GLU A 291 6.87 12.13 0.12
N LEU A 292 7.79 12.05 1.09
CA LEU A 292 7.44 11.53 2.41
C LEU A 292 6.78 12.62 3.25
N TYR A 293 5.49 12.49 3.50
CA TYR A 293 4.75 13.34 4.46
C TYR A 293 4.41 12.63 5.77
N ALA A 294 4.47 11.30 5.78
CA ALA A 294 4.23 10.52 6.99
C ALA A 294 5.40 10.68 7.98
N GLU A 295 5.19 10.38 9.25
CA GLU A 295 6.26 10.41 10.25
C GLU A 295 7.35 9.36 9.93
N ARG A 296 6.94 8.19 9.46
CA ARG A 296 7.84 7.11 9.05
C ARG A 296 7.45 6.55 7.68
N GLY A 297 8.44 6.36 6.82
CA GLY A 297 8.32 5.79 5.49
C GLY A 297 9.20 4.56 5.33
N TYR A 298 8.62 3.47 4.82
CA TYR A 298 9.34 2.23 4.53
C TYR A 298 9.08 1.81 3.09
N HIS A 299 10.12 1.56 2.30
CA HIS A 299 10.02 1.17 0.90
C HIS A 299 10.86 -0.09 0.63
N ALA A 300 10.19 -1.22 0.38
CA ALA A 300 10.85 -2.42 -0.10
C ALA A 300 10.96 -2.37 -1.63
N MET A 301 12.17 -2.42 -2.17
CA MET A 301 12.45 -2.22 -3.60
C MET A 301 13.02 -3.49 -4.23
N SER A 302 12.54 -3.85 -5.41
CA SER A 302 13.02 -5.00 -6.18
C SER A 302 14.34 -4.67 -6.88
N LEU A 303 15.37 -5.47 -6.60
CA LEU A 303 16.70 -5.35 -7.20
C LEU A 303 16.73 -5.91 -8.62
N ASP A 304 15.98 -6.99 -8.89
CA ASP A 304 16.07 -7.73 -10.15
C ASP A 304 14.96 -7.37 -11.16
N GLU A 305 14.05 -6.44 -10.86
CA GLU A 305 13.11 -5.92 -11.85
C GLU A 305 13.82 -5.06 -12.91
N GLN A 306 13.52 -5.29 -14.18
CA GLN A 306 14.22 -4.65 -15.30
C GLN A 306 13.30 -4.04 -16.36
N ARG A 307 11.98 -4.24 -16.33
CA ARG A 307 11.08 -3.62 -17.31
C ARG A 307 11.11 -2.10 -17.17
N ALA A 308 11.32 -1.41 -18.29
CA ALA A 308 11.31 0.05 -18.31
C ALA A 308 9.98 0.65 -17.83
N SER A 309 8.86 -0.02 -18.13
CA SER A 309 7.52 0.34 -17.68
C SER A 309 7.28 0.16 -16.17
N PHE A 310 8.13 -0.61 -15.50
CA PHE A 310 8.17 -0.77 -14.04
C PHE A 310 9.32 0.07 -13.46
N ARG A 311 9.59 1.24 -14.04
CA ARG A 311 10.57 2.19 -13.48
C ARG A 311 10.25 2.45 -12.02
N LEU A 312 11.23 2.24 -11.15
CA LEU A 312 11.08 2.48 -9.72
C LEU A 312 10.90 3.97 -9.42
N LEU A 313 9.88 4.31 -8.64
CA LEU A 313 9.69 5.64 -8.07
C LEU A 313 10.14 5.63 -6.61
N ARG A 314 11.26 6.28 -6.31
CA ARG A 314 11.76 6.43 -4.93
C ARG A 314 11.00 7.54 -4.20
N PHE A 315 11.01 7.53 -2.87
CA PHE A 315 10.53 8.69 -2.11
C PHE A 315 11.32 9.95 -2.48
N GLY A 316 10.61 11.08 -2.59
CA GLY A 316 11.25 12.38 -2.73
C GLY A 316 11.93 12.81 -1.42
N MET A 317 12.40 14.06 -1.36
CA MET A 317 13.04 14.60 -0.17
C MET A 317 12.11 14.50 1.06
N GLN A 318 12.70 14.17 2.21
CA GLN A 318 12.02 14.29 3.50
C GLN A 318 11.67 15.75 3.75
N GLN A 319 10.46 16.01 4.23
CA GLN A 319 9.96 17.35 4.50
C GLN A 319 10.42 17.89 5.86
N SER A 320 10.84 16.99 6.77
CA SER A 320 11.38 17.32 8.08
C SER A 320 12.49 16.35 8.51
N LYS A 321 13.44 16.86 9.30
CA LYS A 321 14.50 16.05 9.93
C LYS A 321 13.98 15.04 10.95
N SER A 322 12.75 15.22 11.44
CA SER A 322 12.12 14.30 12.39
C SER A 322 11.56 13.04 11.72
N GLN A 323 11.41 13.05 10.39
CA GLN A 323 10.88 11.90 9.67
C GLN A 323 11.92 10.79 9.55
N VAL A 324 11.47 9.55 9.55
CA VAL A 324 12.31 8.38 9.28
C VAL A 324 11.95 7.84 7.90
N LEU A 325 12.94 7.67 7.04
CA LEU A 325 12.77 7.01 5.74
C LEU A 325 13.75 5.85 5.63
N GLU A 326 13.23 4.66 5.34
CA GLU A 326 14.05 3.52 4.96
C GLU A 326 13.61 2.96 3.61
N GLU A 327 14.50 3.08 2.61
CA GLU A 327 14.36 2.40 1.33
C GLU A 327 15.39 1.26 1.26
N VAL A 328 14.92 0.03 1.09
CA VAL A 328 15.76 -1.17 1.16
C VAL A 328 15.57 -2.04 -0.08
N TRP A 329 16.68 -2.44 -0.69
CA TRP A 329 16.72 -3.35 -1.84
C TRP A 329 16.63 -4.82 -1.40
N PHE A 330 15.77 -5.58 -2.07
CA PHE A 330 15.56 -7.02 -1.92
C PHE A 330 15.78 -7.75 -3.25
N ALA A 331 16.24 -8.99 -3.18
CA ALA A 331 16.36 -9.88 -4.35
C ALA A 331 14.97 -10.24 -4.89
N GLY A 332 14.86 -10.41 -6.20
CA GLY A 332 13.60 -10.71 -6.88
C GLY A 332 13.13 -9.64 -7.84
N ALA A 333 12.26 -10.03 -8.77
CA ALA A 333 11.49 -9.12 -9.63
C ALA A 333 10.35 -8.43 -8.85
N HIS A 334 9.48 -7.69 -9.54
CA HIS A 334 8.45 -6.85 -8.92
C HIS A 334 7.57 -7.58 -7.88
N ALA A 335 6.96 -8.71 -8.25
CA ALA A 335 6.10 -9.50 -7.35
C ALA A 335 6.88 -10.46 -6.43
N ASP A 336 8.19 -10.63 -6.60
CA ASP A 336 9.04 -11.25 -5.56
C ASP A 336 9.24 -10.32 -4.35
N VAL A 337 8.91 -9.03 -4.49
CA VAL A 337 8.91 -8.07 -3.37
C VAL A 337 7.51 -7.78 -2.86
N GLY A 338 6.54 -7.58 -3.75
CA GLY A 338 5.16 -7.27 -3.35
C GLY A 338 4.24 -8.47 -3.16
N GLY A 339 4.63 -9.66 -3.62
CA GLY A 339 3.76 -10.83 -3.72
C GLY A 339 2.90 -10.83 -4.98
N GLY A 340 2.28 -11.98 -5.27
CA GLY A 340 1.41 -12.15 -6.46
C GLY A 340 1.64 -13.44 -7.24
N TYR A 341 2.76 -14.14 -7.03
CA TYR A 341 3.10 -15.35 -7.83
C TYR A 341 2.47 -16.66 -7.34
N LEU A 342 1.67 -16.66 -6.27
CA LEU A 342 1.23 -17.89 -5.60
C LEU A 342 0.36 -18.86 -6.40
N ASN A 343 -0.24 -18.39 -7.49
CA ASN A 343 -1.06 -19.23 -8.38
C ASN A 343 -0.25 -19.80 -9.56
N ASP A 344 1.04 -19.50 -9.65
CA ASP A 344 1.88 -20.07 -10.70
C ASP A 344 2.31 -21.50 -10.31
N PRO A 345 1.94 -22.54 -11.09
CA PRO A 345 2.37 -23.92 -10.82
C PRO A 345 3.89 -24.10 -10.85
N ASP A 346 4.65 -23.17 -11.45
CA ASP A 346 6.11 -23.15 -11.46
C ASP A 346 6.71 -22.41 -10.24
N THR A 347 5.89 -21.80 -9.35
CA THR A 347 6.38 -21.29 -8.07
C THR A 347 6.68 -22.42 -7.09
N ALA A 348 7.96 -22.72 -6.94
CA ALA A 348 8.47 -23.57 -5.88
C ALA A 348 8.15 -22.95 -4.51
N LYS A 349 7.28 -23.62 -3.76
CA LYS A 349 7.13 -23.44 -2.30
C LYS A 349 8.51 -23.62 -1.68
N CYS A 350 8.92 -22.72 -0.79
CA CYS A 350 10.09 -22.97 0.06
C CYS A 350 9.87 -24.18 1.00
N GLY A 351 9.97 -25.39 0.43
CA GLY A 351 9.95 -26.69 1.08
C GLY A 351 8.65 -27.04 1.80
N GLU A 352 8.37 -28.32 1.87
CA GLU A 352 7.48 -28.97 2.84
C GLU A 352 8.03 -28.81 4.27
N SER A 353 8.23 -27.56 4.73
CA SER A 353 8.55 -27.31 6.13
C SER A 353 7.28 -27.52 6.95
N PRO A 354 7.28 -28.39 7.99
CA PRO A 354 6.11 -28.58 8.86
C PRO A 354 5.70 -27.30 9.62
N TYR A 355 6.44 -26.21 9.46
CA TYR A 355 6.18 -24.90 10.06
C TYR A 355 5.72 -23.81 9.06
N ALA A 356 5.63 -24.10 7.76
CA ALA A 356 5.33 -23.10 6.73
C ALA A 356 3.84 -23.13 6.29
N LYS A 357 2.92 -22.78 7.20
CA LYS A 357 1.60 -22.30 6.80
C LYS A 357 1.71 -20.80 6.54
N GLY A 358 1.70 -20.37 5.27
CA GLY A 358 1.29 -18.99 4.92
C GLY A 358 2.24 -18.12 4.08
N GLY A 359 3.44 -18.59 3.70
CA GLY A 359 4.31 -17.87 2.76
C GLY A 359 5.10 -18.84 1.90
N GLN A 360 5.16 -18.61 0.58
CA GLN A 360 5.65 -19.63 -0.35
C GLN A 360 6.79 -19.17 -1.28
N GLY A 361 7.07 -17.87 -1.39
CA GLY A 361 8.16 -17.33 -2.23
C GLY A 361 8.97 -16.20 -1.60
N LEU A 362 9.84 -15.57 -2.40
CA LEU A 362 10.76 -14.50 -1.98
C LEU A 362 10.05 -13.31 -1.31
N GLU A 363 8.77 -13.08 -1.62
CA GLU A 363 7.96 -11.96 -1.12
C GLU A 363 7.79 -11.95 0.41
N THR A 364 7.99 -13.10 1.03
CA THR A 364 7.92 -13.27 2.48
C THR A 364 8.99 -12.49 3.24
N ILE A 365 10.15 -12.29 2.63
CA ILE A 365 11.28 -11.58 3.25
C ILE A 365 11.00 -10.08 3.39
N PRO A 366 10.65 -9.34 2.31
CA PRO A 366 10.27 -7.94 2.44
C PRO A 366 8.99 -7.73 3.26
N LEU A 367 8.04 -8.67 3.24
CA LEU A 367 6.88 -8.61 4.14
C LEU A 367 7.32 -8.63 5.60
N ARG A 368 8.15 -9.58 6.02
CA ARG A 368 8.62 -9.65 7.41
C ARG A 368 9.44 -8.43 7.80
N TRP A 369 10.28 -7.92 6.90
CA TRP A 369 10.98 -6.66 7.12
C TRP A 369 10.01 -5.50 7.38
N MET A 370 8.96 -5.38 6.55
CA MET A 370 7.89 -4.39 6.74
C MET A 370 7.20 -4.56 8.10
N LEU A 371 6.77 -5.78 8.44
CA LEU A 371 6.08 -6.06 9.71
C LEU A 371 6.99 -5.79 10.93
N LYS A 372 8.28 -6.13 10.83
CA LYS A 372 9.27 -5.88 11.89
C LYS A 372 9.43 -4.39 12.18
N ASN A 373 9.43 -3.55 11.15
CA ASN A 373 9.48 -2.09 11.29
C ASN A 373 8.22 -1.47 11.95
N LEU A 374 7.17 -2.28 12.14
CA LEU A 374 5.89 -1.90 12.75
C LEU A 374 5.66 -2.61 14.09
N GLU A 375 6.66 -3.33 14.61
CA GLU A 375 6.47 -4.17 15.79
C GLU A 375 6.03 -3.36 17.01
N ASN A 376 6.62 -2.16 17.18
CA ASN A 376 6.33 -1.26 18.30
C ASN A 376 5.00 -0.51 18.11
N ASP A 377 4.43 -0.53 16.91
CA ASP A 377 3.12 0.06 16.64
C ASP A 377 1.99 -0.82 17.16
N GLY A 378 2.25 -2.11 17.44
CA GLY A 378 1.22 -3.08 17.85
C GLY A 378 0.10 -3.20 16.81
N LEU A 379 0.40 -2.94 15.53
CA LEU A 379 -0.54 -3.05 14.41
C LEU A 379 -0.57 -4.47 13.83
N PHE A 380 0.57 -5.16 13.90
CA PHE A 380 0.75 -6.52 13.44
C PHE A 380 1.36 -7.32 14.58
N ALA A 381 0.52 -8.04 15.33
CA ALA A 381 0.98 -8.80 16.49
C ALA A 381 2.19 -9.67 16.13
N ASN A 382 3.25 -9.58 16.95
CA ASN A 382 4.46 -10.37 16.80
C ASN A 382 4.11 -11.82 17.17
N SER A 383 3.93 -12.65 16.15
CA SER A 383 3.33 -13.96 16.32
C SER A 383 4.05 -14.97 15.45
N THR A 384 4.06 -16.22 15.92
CA THR A 384 4.43 -17.42 15.16
C THR A 384 3.65 -17.60 13.84
N SER A 385 2.69 -16.71 13.55
CA SER A 385 1.91 -16.63 12.32
C SER A 385 2.56 -15.86 11.16
N TRP A 386 3.64 -15.11 11.38
CA TRP A 386 4.32 -14.46 10.25
C TRP A 386 4.89 -15.53 9.30
N PRO A 387 4.78 -15.34 7.98
CA PRO A 387 5.29 -16.32 7.03
C PRO A 387 6.78 -16.54 7.25
N ALA A 388 7.26 -17.76 7.01
CA ALA A 388 8.68 -18.07 7.06
C ALA A 388 9.41 -17.41 5.87
N GLU A 389 10.68 -17.03 6.07
CA GLU A 389 11.52 -16.45 5.02
C GLU A 389 11.95 -17.51 4.01
N CYS A 390 11.81 -17.18 2.73
CA CYS A 390 12.07 -18.08 1.62
C CYS A 390 13.32 -17.67 0.82
N ILE A 391 14.48 -17.66 1.48
CA ILE A 391 15.69 -17.09 0.88
C ILE A 391 16.21 -17.81 -0.38
N GLY A 392 16.04 -19.14 -0.42
CA GLY A 392 16.39 -19.98 -1.57
C GLY A 392 15.23 -20.22 -2.53
N GLY A 393 14.14 -19.44 -2.43
CA GLY A 393 12.98 -19.56 -3.29
C GLY A 393 13.28 -19.32 -4.78
N PRO A 394 12.34 -19.65 -5.68
CA PRO A 394 12.49 -19.35 -7.09
C PRO A 394 12.62 -17.84 -7.29
N LEU A 395 13.53 -17.43 -8.18
CA LEU A 395 13.65 -16.06 -8.65
C LEU A 395 12.82 -15.93 -9.93
N HIS A 396 11.98 -14.91 -10.03
CA HIS A 396 11.22 -14.66 -11.25
C HIS A 396 11.92 -13.61 -12.12
N ASP A 397 11.73 -13.71 -13.44
CA ASP A 397 12.18 -12.67 -14.35
C ASP A 397 11.11 -11.58 -14.54
N GLU A 398 11.53 -10.50 -15.19
CA GLU A 398 10.70 -9.35 -15.49
C GLU A 398 9.55 -9.69 -16.46
N PHE A 399 9.60 -10.82 -17.17
CA PHE A 399 8.56 -11.23 -18.10
C PHE A 399 7.63 -12.32 -17.54
N HIS A 400 7.90 -12.79 -16.33
CA HIS A 400 7.06 -13.76 -15.64
C HIS A 400 5.64 -13.21 -15.42
N ASP A 401 5.52 -11.95 -15.01
CA ASP A 401 4.25 -11.21 -14.92
C ASP A 401 3.53 -11.07 -16.28
N ALA A 402 4.28 -11.08 -17.39
CA ALA A 402 3.74 -10.85 -18.72
C ALA A 402 2.96 -12.06 -19.27
N LYS A 403 3.01 -13.23 -18.60
CA LYS A 403 2.11 -14.35 -18.87
C LYS A 403 0.65 -14.02 -18.53
N TYR A 404 0.41 -13.06 -17.62
CA TYR A 404 -0.92 -12.75 -17.09
C TYR A 404 -1.36 -11.30 -17.28
N VAL A 405 -0.42 -10.34 -17.45
CA VAL A 405 -0.74 -8.91 -17.60
C VAL A 405 -0.05 -8.34 -18.85
N ILE A 406 -0.84 -8.17 -19.91
CA ILE A 406 -0.60 -7.36 -21.13
C ILE A 406 0.85 -7.44 -21.67
N SER A 407 1.16 -8.53 -22.38
CA SER A 407 2.53 -8.87 -22.81
C SER A 407 3.16 -7.94 -23.86
N SER A 408 2.39 -7.12 -24.56
CA SER A 408 2.89 -6.42 -25.76
C SER A 408 3.48 -5.04 -25.43
N ALA A 409 2.78 -4.23 -24.63
CA ALA A 409 3.21 -2.86 -24.30
C ALA A 409 4.55 -2.83 -23.53
N TYR A 410 4.81 -3.84 -22.69
CA TYR A 410 6.01 -3.90 -21.87
C TYR A 410 7.25 -4.39 -22.64
N LYS A 411 7.06 -5.16 -23.71
CA LYS A 411 8.16 -5.57 -24.61
C LYS A 411 8.69 -4.41 -25.43
N GLU A 412 7.83 -3.45 -25.79
CA GLU A 412 8.19 -2.30 -26.61
C GLU A 412 8.97 -1.22 -25.83
N ALA A 413 8.74 -1.09 -24.52
CA ALA A 413 9.40 -0.08 -23.68
C ALA A 413 10.88 -0.40 -23.34
N GLY A 414 11.33 -1.64 -23.55
CA GLY A 414 12.69 -2.08 -23.29
C GLY A 414 13.01 -2.36 -21.82
N LEU A 415 14.31 -2.50 -21.51
CA LEU A 415 14.83 -2.84 -20.19
C LEU A 415 15.63 -1.69 -19.58
N ILE A 416 15.41 -1.39 -18.29
CA ILE A 416 16.17 -0.46 -17.46
C ILE A 416 16.70 -1.20 -16.25
N ARG A 417 18.03 -1.23 -16.09
CA ARG A 417 18.66 -1.83 -14.91
C ARG A 417 18.48 -0.95 -13.70
N ARG A 418 17.95 -1.53 -12.63
CA ARG A 418 17.96 -0.93 -11.29
C ARG A 418 19.33 -1.17 -10.67
N LYS A 419 19.91 -0.15 -10.03
CA LYS A 419 21.20 -0.25 -9.35
C LYS A 419 21.15 0.54 -8.05
N PRO A 420 21.53 -0.07 -6.92
CA PRO A 420 21.74 0.69 -5.69
C PRO A 420 22.80 1.78 -5.92
N VAL A 421 22.56 2.96 -5.37
CA VAL A 421 23.47 4.12 -5.42
C VAL A 421 24.04 4.43 -4.03
N GLU A 422 24.92 5.43 -3.95
CA GLU A 422 25.55 5.86 -2.68
C GLU A 422 24.50 6.02 -1.56
N ARG A 423 24.74 5.37 -0.40
CA ARG A 423 23.92 5.39 0.82
C ARG A 423 22.63 4.56 0.77
N ASP A 424 22.38 3.83 -0.31
CA ASP A 424 21.28 2.87 -0.32
C ASP A 424 21.49 1.76 0.70
N LYS A 425 20.39 1.12 1.10
CA LYS A 425 20.39 -0.05 1.98
C LYS A 425 20.06 -1.29 1.17
N VAL A 426 20.84 -2.35 1.30
CA VAL A 426 20.57 -3.66 0.69
C VAL A 426 20.32 -4.66 1.81
N HIS A 427 19.23 -5.40 1.73
CA HIS A 427 18.88 -6.37 2.77
C HIS A 427 19.88 -7.54 2.81
N ALA A 428 20.23 -8.01 4.01
CA ALA A 428 21.16 -9.12 4.23
C ALA A 428 20.76 -10.40 3.48
N SER A 429 19.46 -10.60 3.23
CA SER A 429 18.95 -11.74 2.45
C SER A 429 19.49 -11.81 1.03
N VAL A 430 19.85 -10.68 0.42
CA VAL A 430 20.46 -10.66 -0.92
C VAL A 430 21.79 -11.41 -0.89
N PHE A 431 22.66 -11.07 0.07
CA PHE A 431 23.98 -11.69 0.22
C PHE A 431 23.90 -13.13 0.71
N LEU A 432 23.00 -13.41 1.65
CA LEU A 432 22.74 -14.76 2.12
C LEU A 432 22.24 -15.66 0.97
N ARG A 433 21.43 -15.15 0.03
CA ARG A 433 21.06 -15.89 -1.19
C ARG A 433 22.26 -16.15 -2.10
N MET A 434 23.13 -15.15 -2.31
CA MET A 434 24.36 -15.31 -3.11
C MET A 434 25.32 -16.36 -2.54
N ASP A 435 25.24 -16.64 -1.23
CA ASP A 435 26.10 -17.61 -0.56
C ASP A 435 25.55 -19.06 -0.63
N ILE A 436 24.33 -19.26 -1.16
CA ILE A 436 23.77 -20.59 -1.44
C ILE A 436 24.58 -21.23 -2.59
N PRO A 437 25.29 -22.37 -2.35
CA PRO A 437 26.20 -22.93 -3.36
C PRO A 437 25.50 -23.47 -4.61
N GLN A 438 24.28 -23.98 -4.42
CA GLN A 438 23.41 -24.61 -5.41
C GLN A 438 21.95 -24.32 -5.03
N LEU A 439 21.29 -23.45 -5.78
CA LEU A 439 19.86 -23.16 -5.62
C LEU A 439 19.03 -24.36 -6.09
N LYS A 440 17.94 -24.65 -5.37
CA LYS A 440 17.06 -25.79 -5.70
C LYS A 440 16.23 -25.54 -6.97
N ALA A 441 15.88 -24.29 -7.24
CA ALA A 441 15.07 -23.87 -8.37
C ALA A 441 15.66 -22.58 -8.98
N PRO A 442 16.81 -22.68 -9.65
CA PRO A 442 17.49 -21.50 -10.18
C PRO A 442 16.78 -20.96 -11.44
N HIS A 443 16.76 -19.64 -11.57
CA HIS A 443 16.31 -19.01 -12.80
C HIS A 443 17.34 -19.23 -13.94
N PRO A 444 16.97 -19.84 -15.08
CA PRO A 444 17.93 -20.30 -16.09
C PRO A 444 18.78 -19.17 -16.69
N LEU A 445 18.23 -17.95 -16.79
CA LEU A 445 18.93 -16.79 -17.39
C LEU A 445 19.64 -15.89 -16.37
N ARG A 446 19.23 -15.94 -15.10
CA ARG A 446 19.66 -14.99 -14.07
C ARG A 446 20.50 -15.66 -13.00
N GLU A 447 20.40 -16.98 -12.88
CA GLU A 447 21.10 -17.79 -11.92
C GLU A 447 21.81 -18.96 -12.62
N PRO A 448 22.71 -18.68 -13.59
CA PRO A 448 23.46 -19.73 -14.26
C PRO A 448 24.26 -20.55 -13.25
N GLU A 449 24.47 -21.83 -13.55
CA GLU A 449 25.13 -22.78 -12.64
C GLU A 449 24.41 -22.95 -11.27
N ALA A 450 23.13 -22.60 -11.23
CA ALA A 450 22.29 -22.56 -10.04
C ALA A 450 22.77 -21.62 -8.93
N ARG A 451 23.28 -20.45 -9.33
CA ARG A 451 23.86 -19.46 -8.41
C ARG A 451 23.30 -18.08 -8.65
N TYR A 452 22.93 -17.40 -7.56
CA TYR A 452 22.51 -16.00 -7.63
C TYR A 452 23.73 -15.06 -7.65
N ASP A 453 23.90 -14.34 -8.74
CA ASP A 453 24.94 -13.31 -8.92
C ASP A 453 24.32 -12.04 -9.54
N PRO A 454 23.69 -11.18 -8.72
CA PRO A 454 22.95 -10.03 -9.23
C PRO A 454 23.89 -9.00 -9.84
N ILE A 455 23.90 -8.92 -11.16
CA ILE A 455 24.64 -7.93 -11.96
C ILE A 455 24.37 -6.49 -11.48
N ASN A 456 23.18 -6.26 -10.91
CA ASN A 456 22.73 -4.97 -10.42
C ASN A 456 23.46 -4.47 -9.16
N LEU A 457 24.16 -5.33 -8.41
CA LEU A 457 24.99 -4.92 -7.27
C LEU A 457 26.37 -4.37 -7.67
N GLY A 458 26.76 -4.47 -8.94
CA GLY A 458 28.01 -3.90 -9.45
C GLY A 458 29.29 -4.69 -9.15
N TYR A 459 29.22 -5.87 -8.53
CA TYR A 459 30.39 -6.69 -8.19
C TYR A 459 30.14 -8.18 -8.41
N ALA A 460 31.14 -8.90 -8.91
CA ALA A 460 31.11 -10.35 -9.01
C ALA A 460 31.53 -11.01 -7.68
N ARG A 461 31.01 -12.22 -7.39
CA ARG A 461 31.30 -13.00 -6.18
C ARG A 461 32.79 -13.09 -5.78
N ARG A 462 33.73 -13.06 -6.74
CA ARG A 462 35.16 -13.30 -6.50
C ARG A 462 35.90 -12.17 -5.78
N GLU A 463 35.35 -10.95 -5.76
CA GLU A 463 36.00 -9.78 -5.14
C GLU A 463 35.61 -9.58 -3.66
N ARG A 464 34.64 -10.36 -3.14
CA ARG A 464 34.06 -10.19 -1.80
C ARG A 464 34.96 -10.52 -0.60
N CYS A 465 36.00 -11.34 -0.79
CA CYS A 465 36.86 -11.83 0.29
C CYS A 465 38.26 -11.20 0.31
N GLN A 466 38.56 -10.30 -0.63
CA GLN A 466 39.90 -9.76 -0.81
C GLN A 466 40.04 -8.29 -0.41
N ASN A 467 38.94 -7.59 -0.12
CA ASN A 467 38.96 -6.20 0.33
C ASN A 467 37.74 -5.91 1.21
N ASP A 468 37.94 -5.80 2.52
CA ASP A 468 36.99 -5.14 3.42
C ASP A 468 36.84 -3.64 3.09
N ASP A 469 37.80 -3.08 2.34
CA ASP A 469 37.87 -1.67 1.89
C ASP A 469 37.33 -1.43 0.47
N LEU A 470 36.69 -2.40 -0.20
CA LEU A 470 35.95 -2.10 -1.43
C LEU A 470 34.80 -1.18 -1.04
N GLU A 471 34.87 0.09 -1.46
CA GLU A 471 33.83 1.09 -1.26
C GLU A 471 32.49 0.55 -1.76
N ARG A 472 31.72 -0.05 -0.85
CA ARG A 472 30.34 -0.38 -1.09
C ARG A 472 29.61 0.94 -1.09
N ASN A 473 29.08 1.33 -2.24
CA ASN A 473 28.18 2.48 -2.33
C ASN A 473 26.87 2.27 -1.55
N TYR A 474 26.68 1.14 -0.85
CA TYR A 474 25.48 0.85 -0.07
C TYR A 474 25.84 0.21 1.27
N THR A 475 24.89 0.27 2.20
CA THR A 475 24.97 -0.37 3.52
C THR A 475 24.18 -1.68 3.52
N ILE A 476 24.65 -2.68 4.26
CA ILE A 476 23.89 -3.92 4.47
C ILE A 476 23.01 -3.74 5.70
N VAL A 477 21.71 -4.01 5.57
CA VAL A 477 20.77 -4.02 6.70
C VAL A 477 20.38 -5.45 7.08
N GLY A 478 20.40 -5.75 8.38
CA GLY A 478 20.24 -7.09 8.91
C GLY A 478 21.57 -7.77 9.23
N THR A 479 21.51 -9.04 9.66
CA THR A 479 22.71 -9.79 10.04
C THR A 479 23.28 -10.54 8.84
N TYR A 480 24.49 -10.17 8.43
CA TYR A 480 25.26 -10.89 7.40
C TYR A 480 26.72 -11.03 7.85
N LYS A 481 27.28 -12.23 7.72
CA LYS A 481 28.71 -12.50 7.86
C LYS A 481 29.17 -13.30 6.64
N PRO A 482 30.10 -12.77 5.82
CA PRO A 482 30.54 -13.47 4.61
C PRO A 482 31.26 -14.77 4.98
N ASN A 483 30.92 -15.85 4.28
CA ASN A 483 31.62 -17.13 4.40
C ASN A 483 32.86 -17.12 3.49
N CYS A 484 33.90 -16.41 3.91
CA CYS A 484 35.16 -16.33 3.17
C CYS A 484 36.08 -17.49 3.54
N PRO A 485 36.62 -18.25 2.56
CA PRO A 485 37.64 -19.25 2.85
C PRO A 485 38.87 -18.54 3.42
N THR A 486 39.30 -18.94 4.63
CA THR A 486 40.55 -18.46 5.22
C THR A 486 41.69 -18.80 4.27
N THR A 487 42.46 -17.80 3.84
CA THR A 487 43.69 -17.94 3.08
C THR A 487 44.77 -18.61 3.92
N ASN A 488 44.62 -19.91 4.20
CA ASN A 488 45.67 -20.79 4.69
C ASN A 488 45.79 -21.98 3.74
N GLY A 489 46.13 -21.67 2.49
CA GLY A 489 46.64 -22.63 1.52
C GLY A 489 48.00 -22.14 1.07
N ALA A 490 49.06 -22.69 1.66
CA ALA A 490 50.44 -22.36 1.35
C ALA A 490 50.69 -22.40 -0.16
N VAL A 491 50.98 -21.24 -0.74
CA VAL A 491 51.66 -21.13 -2.03
C VAL A 491 53.06 -21.71 -1.83
N ARG A 492 53.29 -22.96 -2.26
CA ARG A 492 54.66 -23.40 -2.55
C ARG A 492 55.16 -22.52 -3.69
N LYS A 493 56.12 -21.65 -3.36
CA LYS A 493 56.91 -20.86 -4.31
C LYS A 493 57.44 -21.77 -5.44
N GLY A 494 56.88 -21.64 -6.63
CA GLY A 494 57.62 -21.84 -7.86
C GLY A 494 58.27 -20.51 -8.20
N ALA A 495 59.54 -20.36 -7.86
CA ALA A 495 60.31 -19.17 -8.20
C ALA A 495 60.52 -19.11 -9.72
N ASN A 496 60.30 -17.93 -10.28
CA ASN A 496 60.65 -17.58 -11.64
C ASN A 496 62.15 -17.79 -11.90
N ASN A 497 62.43 -18.13 -13.16
CA ASN A 497 63.69 -17.93 -13.85
C ASN A 497 64.37 -16.61 -13.45
N ASP A 498 65.70 -16.64 -13.34
CA ASP A 498 66.53 -15.74 -14.14
C ASP A 498 68.02 -16.17 -14.14
N ALA A 499 68.49 -16.41 -15.38
CA ALA A 499 69.70 -15.85 -15.97
C ALA A 499 71.02 -16.67 -16.02
N VAL A 500 71.57 -16.59 -17.25
CA VAL A 500 72.99 -16.57 -17.65
C VAL A 500 73.68 -17.90 -17.97
N ASN A 501 73.71 -18.21 -19.27
CA ASN A 501 74.84 -18.90 -19.90
C ASN A 501 75.93 -17.85 -20.23
N VAL A 502 77.10 -18.00 -19.64
CA VAL A 502 78.38 -17.52 -20.19
C VAL A 502 79.29 -18.74 -20.23
N GLU A 503 79.37 -19.37 -21.39
CA GLU A 503 80.51 -20.19 -21.79
C GLU A 503 81.11 -19.54 -23.03
N SER A 504 82.39 -19.20 -22.95
CA SER A 504 83.19 -18.95 -24.14
C SER A 504 84.37 -19.90 -24.12
N ALA A 505 84.46 -20.69 -25.19
CA ALA A 505 85.70 -21.08 -25.86
C ALA A 505 86.89 -21.45 -24.96
N GLN A 506 87.10 -22.75 -24.81
CA GLN A 506 88.05 -23.44 -25.70
C GLN A 506 87.43 -24.74 -26.20
#